data_AF-G0LA60-F1
#
_entry.id   AF-G0LA60-F1
#
_cell.length_a   1.000
_cell.length_b   1.000
_cell.length_c   1.000
_cell.angle_alpha   90.00
_cell.angle_beta   90.00
_cell.angle_gamma   90.00
#
_symmetry.space_group_name_H-M   'P 1'
#
loop_
_entity.id
_entity.type
_entity.pdbx_description
1 polymer ?
#
loop_
_entity_poly.entity_id
_entity_poly.type
_entity_poly.pdbx_seq_one_letter_code
_entity_poly.pdbx_strand_id
1 'polypeptide(L)'
;MKNLNRKVAYVLGLTFFSVLQSCTNDADVADVESAEESVLAISDAFPEELHNCGYVDGNWSSTAFLSNSIGTASETNFMQTQNSKIASVWGRPAVPLSFVKDNVNPNSTYNAISYGSGKIYYGEAIYNAAKAQGQIANVMILAHEFAHQLQFTYGYPSKNETTARAGELEADGMAGYYLRRPNGYNKTSFSEIAAAYEFAESIGDNNTSSPGHHGRSYQRRSAVRLGFLLGAYDLDAASFDYNFFYYYNGVLNGTYKQEKSEFFNPELDKYIRSYTKELERIKNGEMTDEEYFELD
;
A
#
# COMPACT_ATOMS: atom_id res chain seq x y z
N MET A 1 51.33 -4.82 43.99
CA MET A 1 52.68 -4.28 43.73
C MET A 1 53.03 -4.49 42.26
N LYS A 2 53.54 -3.43 41.63
CA LYS A 2 54.18 -3.32 40.30
C LYS A 2 53.28 -3.17 39.05
N ASN A 3 53.15 -1.90 38.68
CA ASN A 3 52.95 -1.32 37.35
C ASN A 3 53.95 -1.81 36.30
N LEU A 4 53.50 -1.84 35.02
CA LEU A 4 54.12 -1.33 33.78
C LEU A 4 53.46 -2.08 32.59
N ASN A 5 53.19 -1.55 31.39
CA ASN A 5 53.46 -0.25 30.81
C ASN A 5 52.53 -0.08 29.59
N ARG A 6 52.08 1.16 29.37
CA ARG A 6 51.33 1.61 28.19
C ARG A 6 52.21 1.46 26.94
N LYS A 7 51.69 0.86 25.86
CA LYS A 7 52.16 1.13 24.49
C LYS A 7 50.95 1.50 23.64
N VAL A 8 50.82 2.80 23.41
CA VAL A 8 49.92 3.40 22.42
C VAL A 8 50.60 3.18 21.07
N ALA A 9 49.96 2.42 20.19
CA ALA A 9 50.34 2.33 18.79
C ALA A 9 49.37 3.21 17.98
N TYR A 10 49.90 4.28 17.40
CA TYR A 10 49.20 5.07 16.39
C TYR A 10 49.26 4.31 15.07
N VAL A 11 48.09 3.90 14.56
CA VAL A 11 47.95 3.48 13.15
C VAL A 11 47.25 4.62 12.42
N LEU A 12 48.03 5.30 11.57
CA LEU A 12 47.53 6.22 10.56
C LEU A 12 46.79 5.43 9.46
N GLY A 13 45.62 5.95 9.07
CA GLY A 13 45.26 6.13 7.66
C GLY A 13 44.65 4.93 6.93
N LEU A 14 43.32 4.96 6.77
CA LEU A 14 42.66 5.13 5.46
C LEU A 14 41.14 5.21 5.71
N THR A 15 40.68 6.42 6.04
CA THR A 15 39.26 6.77 5.95
C THR A 15 38.89 6.86 4.48
N PHE A 16 38.18 5.87 3.97
CA PHE A 16 37.42 6.03 2.73
C PHE A 16 36.25 6.99 3.04
N PHE A 17 36.44 8.27 2.76
CA PHE A 17 35.34 9.21 2.57
C PHE A 17 34.71 8.87 1.22
N SER A 18 33.72 7.99 1.20
CA SER A 18 32.75 7.98 0.10
C SER A 18 31.92 9.25 0.23
N VAL A 19 32.26 10.25 -0.59
CA VAL A 19 31.44 11.44 -0.80
C VAL A 19 30.14 10.97 -1.44
N LEU A 20 29.12 10.72 -0.62
CA LEU A 20 27.75 10.71 -1.10
C LEU A 20 27.43 12.16 -1.45
N GLN A 21 27.42 12.50 -2.74
CA GLN A 21 26.81 13.75 -3.18
C GLN A 21 25.31 13.65 -2.89
N SER A 22 24.90 14.27 -1.79
CA SER A 22 23.52 14.66 -1.55
C SER A 22 23.23 15.84 -2.47
N CYS A 23 22.35 15.66 -3.44
CA CYS A 23 21.93 16.74 -4.33
C CYS A 23 20.84 17.57 -3.63
N THR A 24 21.26 18.62 -2.94
CA THR A 24 20.39 19.76 -2.64
C THR A 24 20.61 20.81 -3.72
N ASN A 25 19.59 21.12 -4.52
CA ASN A 25 19.57 22.36 -5.29
C ASN A 25 18.84 23.41 -4.48
N ASP A 26 19.59 24.22 -3.75
CA ASP A 26 19.18 25.54 -3.34
C ASP A 26 19.28 26.46 -4.57
N ALA A 27 18.14 26.97 -5.02
CA ALA A 27 18.08 28.15 -5.86
C ALA A 27 17.04 29.10 -5.26
N ASP A 28 17.56 30.15 -4.63
CA ASP A 28 16.81 31.20 -3.94
C ASP A 28 15.94 32.04 -4.89
N VAL A 29 14.72 32.29 -4.41
CA VAL A 29 13.91 33.53 -4.36
C VAL A 29 14.04 34.57 -5.49
N ALA A 30 12.90 34.83 -6.15
CA ALA A 30 12.46 36.17 -6.55
C ALA A 30 10.92 36.27 -6.51
N ASP A 31 10.37 37.11 -5.62
CA ASP A 31 8.98 37.64 -5.65
C ASP A 31 8.77 38.55 -6.90
N VAL A 32 7.59 38.90 -7.44
CA VAL A 32 6.34 39.43 -6.85
C VAL A 32 5.18 39.42 -7.92
N GLU A 33 3.94 39.17 -7.45
CA GLU A 33 2.57 39.60 -7.87
C GLU A 33 1.78 39.13 -9.13
N SER A 34 0.69 38.41 -8.82
CA SER A 34 -0.75 38.52 -9.19
C SER A 34 -1.23 38.79 -10.64
N ALA A 35 -2.06 37.87 -11.17
CA ALA A 35 -3.52 38.06 -11.37
C ALA A 35 -4.19 36.82 -12.04
N GLU A 36 -5.31 36.39 -11.43
CA GLU A 36 -6.52 35.68 -11.91
C GLU A 36 -6.48 34.47 -12.88
N GLU A 37 -6.86 33.32 -12.28
CA GLU A 37 -7.79 32.26 -12.71
C GLU A 37 -8.20 32.15 -14.20
N SER A 38 -7.63 31.16 -14.91
CA SER A 38 -8.34 30.45 -15.98
C SER A 38 -7.74 29.06 -16.27
N VAL A 39 -8.57 28.02 -16.06
CA VAL A 39 -8.64 26.72 -16.76
C VAL A 39 -7.34 25.91 -16.92
N LEU A 40 -7.31 24.77 -16.21
CA LEU A 40 -6.35 23.66 -16.32
C LEU A 40 -6.02 23.28 -17.79
N ALA A 41 -4.91 23.80 -18.28
CA ALA A 41 -4.19 23.27 -19.42
C ALA A 41 -2.89 22.62 -18.91
N ILE A 42 -2.93 21.30 -18.68
CA ILE A 42 -1.71 20.52 -18.54
C ILE A 42 -1.23 20.22 -19.95
N SER A 43 -0.42 21.11 -20.52
CA SER A 43 0.38 20.79 -21.71
C SER A 43 1.73 21.49 -21.66
N ASP A 44 2.76 20.67 -21.89
CA ASP A 44 4.05 21.02 -22.47
C ASP A 44 5.03 21.82 -21.62
N ALA A 45 5.65 21.10 -20.67
CA ALA A 45 7.10 21.12 -20.48
C ALA A 45 7.51 20.00 -19.50
N PHE A 46 7.60 18.75 -19.97
CA PHE A 46 8.38 17.73 -19.27
C PHE A 46 9.69 17.57 -20.04
N PRO A 47 10.80 18.17 -19.57
CA PRO A 47 12.11 17.91 -20.15
C PRO A 47 12.40 16.41 -20.08
N GLU A 48 13.09 15.94 -21.12
CA GLU A 48 13.62 14.60 -21.32
C GLU A 48 14.14 13.97 -20.01
N GLU A 49 13.85 12.67 -19.87
CA GLU A 49 14.45 11.70 -18.96
C GLU A 49 15.33 12.28 -17.86
N LEU A 50 14.78 12.37 -16.65
CA LEU A 50 15.57 12.53 -15.43
C LEU A 50 16.33 11.21 -15.15
N HIS A 51 17.30 10.90 -16.01
CA HIS A 51 18.21 9.76 -15.91
C HIS A 51 19.35 10.07 -14.92
N ASN A 52 19.01 10.59 -13.73
CA ASN A 52 20.02 11.01 -12.76
C ASN A 52 19.87 10.27 -11.42
N CYS A 53 20.90 9.47 -11.14
CA CYS A 53 21.19 8.71 -9.91
C CYS A 53 20.54 7.31 -9.86
N GLY A 54 21.34 6.30 -10.23
CA GLY A 54 21.00 4.87 -10.26
C GLY A 54 20.78 4.18 -8.91
N TYR A 55 20.39 4.93 -7.88
CA TYR A 55 20.06 4.38 -6.57
C TYR A 55 18.86 5.10 -5.98
N VAL A 56 17.77 4.36 -5.74
CA VAL A 56 16.56 4.86 -5.09
C VAL A 56 16.80 5.00 -3.58
N ASP A 57 16.97 3.87 -2.89
CA ASP A 57 17.32 3.75 -1.47
C ASP A 57 17.60 2.27 -1.11
N GLY A 58 17.74 1.96 0.19
CA GLY A 58 18.10 0.63 0.69
C GLY A 58 17.07 -0.48 0.45
N ASN A 59 15.85 -0.16 0.01
CA ASN A 59 14.81 -1.14 -0.29
C ASN A 59 14.84 -1.64 -1.74
N TRP A 60 15.68 -1.04 -2.59
CA TRP A 60 15.77 -1.35 -4.01
C TRP A 60 17.19 -1.77 -4.39
N SER A 61 17.34 -2.41 -5.55
CA SER A 61 18.66 -2.73 -6.11
C SER A 61 19.52 -1.48 -6.25
N SER A 62 20.84 -1.65 -6.08
CA SER A 62 21.83 -0.57 -6.26
C SER A 62 21.93 -0.05 -7.70
N THR A 63 21.22 -0.66 -8.64
CA THR A 63 21.11 -0.25 -10.05
C THR A 63 19.74 0.32 -10.41
N ALA A 64 18.78 0.31 -9.47
CA ALA A 64 17.44 0.81 -9.68
C ALA A 64 17.38 2.34 -9.55
N PHE A 65 16.53 2.97 -10.35
CA PHE A 65 16.36 4.43 -10.40
C PHE A 65 14.89 4.83 -10.37
N LEU A 66 14.63 6.06 -9.93
CA LEU A 66 13.29 6.65 -9.94
C LEU A 66 12.91 7.15 -11.33
N SER A 67 11.65 6.93 -11.69
CA SER A 67 11.04 7.33 -12.95
C SER A 67 9.68 7.96 -12.66
N ASN A 68 9.32 8.98 -13.43
CA ASN A 68 7.97 9.57 -13.40
C ASN A 68 6.99 8.84 -14.33
N SER A 69 7.47 7.85 -15.10
CA SER A 69 6.66 7.04 -16.01
C SER A 69 6.81 5.54 -15.77
N ILE A 70 5.77 4.80 -16.12
CA ILE A 70 5.75 3.34 -16.19
C ILE A 70 5.05 2.89 -17.48
N GLY A 71 5.65 1.94 -18.20
CA GLY A 71 5.16 1.51 -19.50
C GLY A 71 4.93 2.70 -20.45
N THR A 72 3.74 2.73 -21.05
CA THR A 72 3.24 3.79 -21.94
C THR A 72 2.70 5.00 -21.16
N ALA A 73 2.50 6.13 -21.86
CA ALA A 73 1.86 7.31 -21.27
C ALA A 73 0.44 7.02 -20.72
N SER A 74 -0.33 6.15 -21.40
CA SER A 74 -1.67 5.75 -20.95
C SER A 74 -1.60 4.97 -19.63
N GLU A 75 -0.64 4.06 -19.49
CA GLU A 75 -0.42 3.27 -18.29
C GLU A 75 0.05 4.13 -17.11
N THR A 76 0.95 5.08 -17.37
CA THR A 76 1.38 6.08 -16.38
C THR A 76 0.19 6.93 -15.92
N ASN A 77 -0.58 7.49 -16.85
CA ASN A 77 -1.75 8.32 -16.54
C ASN A 77 -2.82 7.52 -15.79
N PHE A 78 -3.01 6.25 -16.12
CA PHE A 78 -3.91 5.36 -15.40
C PHE A 78 -3.50 5.25 -13.94
N MET A 79 -2.24 4.92 -13.65
CA MET A 79 -1.75 4.78 -12.27
C MET A 79 -1.86 6.08 -11.47
N GLN A 80 -1.48 7.22 -12.06
CA GLN A 80 -1.61 8.53 -11.40
C GLN A 80 -3.07 8.92 -11.15
N THR A 81 -3.97 8.58 -12.08
CA THR A 81 -5.42 8.77 -11.90
C THR A 81 -5.95 7.92 -10.76
N GLN A 82 -5.56 6.64 -10.68
CA GLN A 82 -5.97 5.76 -9.60
C GLN A 82 -5.46 6.27 -8.25
N ASN A 83 -4.20 6.70 -8.15
CA ASN A 83 -3.65 7.31 -6.93
C ASN A 83 -4.52 8.48 -6.42
N SER A 84 -4.92 9.36 -7.35
CA SER A 84 -5.80 10.50 -7.05
C SER A 84 -7.20 10.08 -6.62
N LYS A 85 -7.78 9.08 -7.29
CA LYS A 85 -9.11 8.54 -6.95
C LYS A 85 -9.13 7.85 -5.59
N ILE A 86 -8.11 7.05 -5.28
CA ILE A 86 -7.96 6.39 -3.98
C ILE A 86 -7.92 7.45 -2.88
N ALA A 87 -7.07 8.46 -3.04
CA ALA A 87 -6.97 9.57 -2.10
C ALA A 87 -8.32 10.28 -1.89
N SER A 88 -9.05 10.54 -2.97
CA SER A 88 -10.37 11.16 -2.94
C SER A 88 -11.42 10.32 -2.20
N VAL A 89 -11.40 8.98 -2.31
CA VAL A 89 -12.30 8.10 -1.55
C VAL A 89 -12.11 8.26 -0.06
N TRP A 90 -10.87 8.50 0.38
CA TRP A 90 -10.53 8.71 1.78
C TRP A 90 -10.55 10.18 2.21
N GLY A 91 -11.04 11.09 1.36
CA GLY A 91 -11.15 12.51 1.68
C GLY A 91 -9.81 13.23 1.84
N ARG A 92 -8.76 12.81 1.12
CA ARG A 92 -7.40 13.34 1.25
C ARG A 92 -6.73 13.66 -0.09
N PRO A 93 -5.68 14.52 -0.08
CA PRO A 93 -4.79 14.67 -1.22
C PRO A 93 -4.02 13.39 -1.53
N ALA A 94 -3.73 13.16 -2.81
CA ALA A 94 -2.82 12.10 -3.22
C ALA A 94 -1.41 12.35 -2.69
N VAL A 95 -0.70 11.27 -2.35
CA VAL A 95 0.73 11.33 -2.08
C VAL A 95 1.51 11.22 -3.39
N PRO A 96 2.74 11.74 -3.49
CA PRO A 96 3.62 11.48 -4.62
C PRO A 96 3.73 9.98 -4.92
N LEU A 97 3.42 9.63 -6.16
CA LEU A 97 3.62 8.29 -6.73
C LEU A 97 4.73 8.38 -7.79
N SER A 98 5.81 7.66 -7.54
CA SER A 98 6.92 7.50 -8.50
C SER A 98 7.12 6.02 -8.81
N PHE A 99 7.75 5.75 -9.94
CA PHE A 99 8.01 4.40 -10.40
C PHE A 99 9.48 4.05 -10.24
N VAL A 100 9.76 2.76 -10.04
CA VAL A 100 11.13 2.26 -9.93
C VAL A 100 11.43 1.34 -11.08
N LYS A 101 12.51 1.65 -11.81
CA LYS A 101 13.00 0.88 -12.96
C LYS A 101 14.42 0.40 -12.70
N ASP A 102 14.79 -0.71 -13.32
CA ASP A 102 16.15 -1.23 -13.26
C ASP A 102 16.52 -1.87 -14.61
N ASN A 103 17.34 -1.18 -15.39
CA ASN A 103 17.76 -1.66 -16.71
C ASN A 103 18.78 -2.80 -16.62
N VAL A 104 19.43 -2.97 -15.46
CA VAL A 104 20.46 -4.00 -15.25
C VAL A 104 19.85 -5.29 -14.71
N ASN A 105 18.91 -5.17 -13.78
CA ASN A 105 18.18 -6.29 -13.20
C ASN A 105 16.68 -5.96 -13.10
N PRO A 106 15.91 -6.06 -14.20
CA PRO A 106 14.50 -5.66 -14.22
C PRO A 106 13.65 -6.27 -13.10
N ASN A 107 13.89 -7.55 -12.79
CA ASN A 107 13.17 -8.30 -11.75
C ASN A 107 13.45 -7.79 -10.32
N SER A 108 14.47 -6.96 -10.11
CA SER A 108 14.75 -6.34 -8.81
C SER A 108 13.67 -5.36 -8.36
N THR A 109 12.85 -4.91 -9.31
CA THR A 109 11.74 -3.98 -9.08
C THR A 109 10.41 -4.70 -8.84
N TYR A 110 10.44 -5.98 -8.44
CA TYR A 110 9.23 -6.72 -8.07
C TYR A 110 8.79 -6.34 -6.65
N ASN A 111 8.43 -5.06 -6.45
CA ASN A 111 7.94 -4.55 -5.18
C ASN A 111 7.15 -3.24 -5.35
N ALA A 112 6.27 -2.94 -4.40
CA ALA A 112 5.68 -1.63 -4.22
C ALA A 112 5.81 -1.26 -2.74
N ILE A 113 6.13 0.00 -2.44
CA ILE A 113 6.47 0.41 -1.07
C ILE A 113 5.85 1.76 -0.76
N SER A 114 5.07 1.78 0.31
CA SER A 114 4.58 2.96 1.00
C SER A 114 5.59 3.45 2.05
N TYR A 115 6.08 4.69 1.91
CA TYR A 115 7.02 5.29 2.85
C TYR A 115 6.28 6.18 3.85
N GLY A 116 6.59 6.04 5.14
CA GLY A 116 6.05 6.91 6.20
C GLY A 116 6.33 8.41 6.00
N SER A 117 7.24 8.77 5.10
CA SER A 117 7.50 10.16 4.69
C SER A 117 6.46 10.73 3.72
N GLY A 118 5.34 10.03 3.45
CA GLY A 118 4.28 10.56 2.60
C GLY A 118 4.47 10.32 1.10
N LYS A 119 4.96 9.15 0.68
CA LYS A 119 5.19 8.83 -0.76
C LYS A 119 5.06 7.33 -1.03
N ILE A 120 4.73 6.97 -2.27
CA ILE A 120 4.66 5.57 -2.74
C ILE A 120 5.63 5.40 -3.91
N TYR A 121 6.45 4.33 -3.84
CA TYR A 121 7.28 3.89 -4.96
C TYR A 121 6.78 2.56 -5.49
N TYR A 122 6.58 2.49 -6.80
CA TYR A 122 5.95 1.35 -7.46
C TYR A 122 6.89 0.76 -8.54
N GLY A 123 7.32 -0.48 -8.36
CA GLY A 123 8.29 -1.10 -9.26
C GLY A 123 7.73 -1.57 -10.59
N GLU A 124 8.55 -1.55 -11.63
CA GLU A 124 8.15 -1.89 -13.00
C GLU A 124 7.88 -3.40 -13.19
N ALA A 125 8.65 -4.28 -12.54
CA ALA A 125 8.45 -5.72 -12.66
C ALA A 125 7.13 -6.17 -12.01
N ILE A 126 6.81 -5.68 -10.81
CA ILE A 126 5.53 -6.00 -10.17
C ILE A 126 4.36 -5.42 -10.97
N TYR A 127 4.51 -4.22 -11.53
CA TYR A 127 3.50 -3.61 -12.38
C TYR A 127 3.17 -4.47 -13.61
N ASN A 128 4.21 -4.94 -14.30
CA ASN A 128 4.04 -5.76 -15.49
C ASN A 128 3.45 -7.13 -15.17
N ALA A 129 3.83 -7.73 -14.04
CA ALA A 129 3.25 -8.99 -13.57
C ALA A 129 1.77 -8.83 -13.21
N ALA A 130 1.42 -7.79 -12.45
CA ALA A 130 0.02 -7.50 -12.11
C ALA A 130 -0.80 -7.16 -13.36
N LYS A 131 -0.24 -6.38 -14.29
CA LYS A 131 -0.89 -6.06 -15.57
C LYS A 131 -1.24 -7.31 -16.38
N ALA A 132 -0.40 -8.35 -16.33
CA ALA A 132 -0.67 -9.61 -17.03
C ALA A 132 -1.91 -10.34 -16.49
N GLN A 133 -2.29 -10.09 -15.23
CA GLN A 133 -3.54 -10.57 -14.60
C GLN A 133 -4.73 -9.60 -14.78
N GLY A 134 -4.50 -8.48 -15.47
CA GLY A 134 -5.48 -7.41 -15.68
C GLY A 134 -5.21 -6.17 -14.84
N GLN A 135 -5.60 -5.00 -15.36
CA GLN A 135 -5.27 -3.71 -14.74
C GLN A 135 -5.77 -3.56 -13.30
N ILE A 136 -6.83 -4.28 -12.92
CA ILE A 136 -7.36 -4.21 -11.56
C ILE A 136 -6.39 -4.72 -10.49
N ALA A 137 -5.47 -5.63 -10.84
CA ALA A 137 -4.42 -6.07 -9.92
C ALA A 137 -3.50 -4.89 -9.54
N ASN A 138 -3.09 -4.07 -10.52
CA ASN A 138 -2.31 -2.85 -10.25
C ASN A 138 -3.07 -1.86 -9.36
N VAL A 139 -4.39 -1.74 -9.56
CA VAL A 139 -5.25 -0.89 -8.74
C VAL A 139 -5.31 -1.37 -7.29
N MET A 140 -5.45 -2.68 -7.09
CA MET A 140 -5.47 -3.26 -5.75
C MET A 140 -4.15 -3.03 -5.02
N ILE A 141 -3.02 -3.26 -5.68
CA ILE A 141 -1.69 -3.02 -5.11
C ILE A 141 -1.56 -1.54 -4.71
N LEU A 142 -1.91 -0.62 -5.60
CA LEU A 142 -1.81 0.81 -5.30
C LEU A 142 -2.74 1.24 -4.15
N ALA A 143 -3.95 0.68 -4.08
CA ALA A 143 -4.89 0.96 -2.99
C ALA A 143 -4.38 0.41 -1.64
N HIS A 144 -3.73 -0.75 -1.65
CA HIS A 144 -3.04 -1.32 -0.49
C HIS A 144 -1.89 -0.40 -0.03
N GLU A 145 -1.00 0.02 -0.93
CA GLU A 145 0.08 0.95 -0.57
C GLU A 145 -0.44 2.30 -0.06
N PHE A 146 -1.55 2.79 -0.60
CA PHE A 146 -2.18 4.00 -0.09
C PHE A 146 -2.81 3.79 1.29
N ALA A 147 -3.34 2.61 1.59
CA ALA A 147 -3.86 2.29 2.92
C ALA A 147 -2.77 2.42 4.00
N HIS A 148 -1.53 2.01 3.70
CA HIS A 148 -0.41 2.30 4.59
C HIS A 148 -0.17 3.80 4.81
N GLN A 149 -0.41 4.66 3.82
CA GLN A 149 -0.35 6.12 4.02
C GLN A 149 -1.42 6.62 4.99
N LEU A 150 -2.62 6.02 4.98
CA LEU A 150 -3.65 6.31 5.98
C LEU A 150 -3.18 5.87 7.36
N GLN A 151 -2.61 4.67 7.47
CA GLN A 151 -2.04 4.15 8.71
C GLN A 151 -0.95 5.05 9.28
N PHE A 152 0.02 5.47 8.46
CA PHE A 152 1.07 6.40 8.89
C PHE A 152 0.52 7.76 9.34
N THR A 153 -0.52 8.26 8.67
CA THR A 153 -1.08 9.58 8.97
C THR A 153 -1.91 9.58 10.25
N TYR A 154 -2.74 8.55 10.42
CA TYR A 154 -3.76 8.51 11.48
C TYR A 154 -3.35 7.64 12.67
N GLY A 155 -2.22 6.94 12.58
CA GLY A 155 -1.77 5.99 13.60
C GLY A 155 -2.62 4.72 13.63
N TYR A 156 -3.14 4.29 12.48
CA TYR A 156 -3.81 2.99 12.31
C TYR A 156 -2.79 1.87 12.06
N PRO A 157 -3.16 0.59 12.25
CA PRO A 157 -4.44 0.11 12.81
C PRO A 157 -4.62 0.50 14.28
N SER A 158 -5.86 0.73 14.73
CA SER A 158 -6.15 0.88 16.17
C SER A 158 -5.87 -0.41 16.95
N LYS A 159 -5.72 -1.54 16.26
CA LYS A 159 -5.25 -2.81 16.80
C LYS A 159 -3.75 -2.96 16.65
N ASN A 160 -3.06 -2.84 17.77
CA ASN A 160 -1.63 -3.14 17.85
C ASN A 160 -1.40 -4.64 18.05
N GLU A 161 -0.62 -5.22 17.14
CA GLU A 161 -0.06 -6.56 17.26
C GLU A 161 1.47 -6.48 17.28
N THR A 162 2.14 -7.51 17.82
CA THR A 162 3.60 -7.59 17.81
C THR A 162 4.18 -7.91 16.42
N THR A 163 3.32 -8.16 15.44
CA THR A 163 3.64 -8.48 14.04
C THR A 163 3.00 -7.46 13.10
N ALA A 164 3.53 -7.31 11.89
CA ALA A 164 2.96 -6.45 10.84
C ALA A 164 1.51 -6.81 10.42
N ARG A 165 1.08 -8.05 10.72
CA ARG A 165 -0.20 -8.64 10.31
C ARG A 165 -1.43 -7.72 10.41
N ALA A 166 -1.63 -7.02 11.53
CA ALA A 166 -2.82 -6.16 11.66
C ALA A 166 -2.83 -5.04 10.62
N GLY A 167 -1.69 -4.40 10.37
CA GLY A 167 -1.55 -3.34 9.39
C GLY A 167 -1.76 -3.85 7.96
N GLU A 168 -1.18 -4.99 7.63
CA GLU A 168 -1.32 -5.62 6.30
C GLU A 168 -2.76 -6.02 5.99
N LEU A 169 -3.44 -6.65 6.96
CA LEU A 169 -4.83 -7.09 6.77
C LEU A 169 -5.78 -5.91 6.65
N GLU A 170 -5.58 -4.86 7.43
CA GLU A 170 -6.37 -3.63 7.25
C GLU A 170 -6.10 -3.00 5.88
N ALA A 171 -4.85 -2.96 5.42
CA ALA A 171 -4.49 -2.43 4.11
C ALA A 171 -5.15 -3.23 2.97
N ASP A 172 -5.18 -4.56 3.07
CA ASP A 172 -5.95 -5.44 2.19
C ASP A 172 -7.45 -5.12 2.20
N GLY A 173 -8.02 -4.91 3.39
CA GLY A 173 -9.41 -4.50 3.55
C GLY A 173 -9.70 -3.14 2.90
N MET A 174 -8.85 -2.14 3.12
CA MET A 174 -9.00 -0.82 2.51
C MET A 174 -8.90 -0.87 0.98
N ALA A 175 -8.05 -1.76 0.44
CA ALA A 175 -8.00 -2.01 -1.00
C ALA A 175 -9.32 -2.61 -1.51
N GLY A 176 -9.85 -3.64 -0.85
CA GLY A 176 -11.17 -4.22 -1.18
C GLY A 176 -12.31 -3.19 -1.11
N TYR A 177 -12.28 -2.33 -0.08
CA TYR A 177 -13.21 -1.22 0.08
C TYR A 177 -13.16 -0.26 -1.11
N TYR A 178 -11.97 0.22 -1.48
CA TYR A 178 -11.79 1.08 -2.65
C TYR A 178 -12.33 0.46 -3.94
N LEU A 179 -12.09 -0.85 -4.13
CA LEU A 179 -12.58 -1.55 -5.31
C LEU A 179 -14.12 -1.58 -5.40
N ARG A 180 -14.81 -1.70 -4.25
CA ARG A 180 -16.27 -1.65 -4.17
C ARG A 180 -16.85 -0.26 -4.36
N ARG A 181 -16.24 0.77 -3.75
CA ARG A 181 -16.86 2.09 -3.60
C ARG A 181 -17.35 2.66 -4.94
N PRO A 182 -18.58 3.24 -5.01
CA PRO A 182 -19.09 3.85 -6.24
C PRO A 182 -18.22 5.00 -6.77
N ASN A 183 -17.61 5.78 -5.87
CA ASN A 183 -16.63 6.82 -6.20
C ASN A 183 -15.18 6.30 -6.29
N GLY A 184 -14.96 5.01 -6.01
CA GLY A 184 -13.68 4.31 -6.16
C GLY A 184 -13.57 3.61 -7.51
N TYR A 185 -13.21 2.31 -7.51
CA TYR A 185 -13.15 1.51 -8.73
C TYR A 185 -14.53 1.01 -9.20
N ASN A 186 -15.55 1.09 -8.34
CA ASN A 186 -16.96 0.85 -8.62
C ASN A 186 -17.28 -0.56 -9.16
N LYS A 187 -16.85 -1.59 -8.42
CA LYS A 187 -17.15 -2.99 -8.73
C LYS A 187 -18.27 -3.52 -7.86
N THR A 188 -19.30 -4.09 -8.49
CA THR A 188 -20.55 -4.47 -7.83
C THR A 188 -20.69 -5.96 -7.57
N SER A 189 -19.88 -6.80 -8.22
CA SER A 189 -19.70 -8.21 -7.86
C SER A 189 -18.25 -8.46 -7.48
N PHE A 190 -18.04 -9.34 -6.51
CA PHE A 190 -16.72 -9.70 -6.03
C PHE A 190 -15.92 -10.51 -7.05
N SER A 191 -16.59 -11.33 -7.86
CA SER A 191 -16.00 -12.05 -9.00
C SER A 191 -15.25 -11.12 -9.97
N GLU A 192 -15.73 -9.89 -10.18
CA GLU A 192 -15.09 -8.91 -11.07
C GLU A 192 -13.71 -8.46 -10.60
N ILE A 193 -13.43 -8.67 -9.32
CA ILE A 193 -12.19 -8.27 -8.68
C ILE A 193 -11.38 -9.45 -8.18
N ALA A 194 -11.85 -10.66 -8.52
CA ALA A 194 -11.27 -11.86 -7.99
C ALA A 194 -9.83 -12.10 -8.47
N ALA A 195 -9.53 -11.73 -9.72
CA ALA A 195 -8.17 -11.75 -10.28
C ALA A 195 -7.20 -10.77 -9.58
N ALA A 196 -7.70 -9.71 -8.94
CA ALA A 196 -6.84 -8.83 -8.14
C ALA A 196 -6.31 -9.55 -6.89
N TYR A 197 -7.03 -10.56 -6.39
CA TYR A 197 -6.71 -11.25 -5.12
C TYR A 197 -5.57 -12.23 -5.16
N GLU A 198 -5.15 -12.69 -6.34
CA GLU A 198 -3.90 -13.46 -6.48
C GLU A 198 -2.74 -12.70 -5.82
N PHE A 199 -2.78 -11.36 -5.82
CA PHE A 199 -1.76 -10.56 -5.17
C PHE A 199 -1.82 -10.61 -3.63
N ALA A 200 -3.00 -10.43 -3.02
CA ALA A 200 -3.12 -10.55 -1.55
C ALA A 200 -2.71 -11.94 -1.06
N GLU A 201 -2.96 -12.98 -1.85
CA GLU A 201 -2.47 -14.32 -1.57
C GLU A 201 -0.93 -14.38 -1.62
N SER A 202 -0.33 -13.78 -2.65
CA SER A 202 1.11 -13.85 -2.95
C SER A 202 2.03 -13.17 -1.94
N ILE A 203 1.55 -12.20 -1.18
CA ILE A 203 2.33 -11.52 -0.12
C ILE A 203 2.08 -12.14 1.27
N GLY A 204 1.10 -13.04 1.41
CA GLY A 204 0.93 -13.78 2.65
C GLY A 204 2.15 -14.64 2.97
N ASP A 205 2.43 -14.86 4.25
CA ASP A 205 3.49 -15.77 4.68
C ASP A 205 3.01 -16.79 5.71
N ASN A 206 3.73 -17.91 5.78
CA ASN A 206 3.44 -19.00 6.72
C ASN A 206 4.23 -18.88 8.03
N ASN A 207 5.11 -17.88 8.18
CA ASN A 207 5.95 -17.72 9.37
C ASN A 207 5.28 -16.80 10.39
N THR A 208 4.27 -17.35 11.08
CA THR A 208 3.40 -16.60 11.99
C THR A 208 4.07 -16.01 13.23
N SER A 209 5.32 -16.39 13.53
CA SER A 209 6.10 -15.89 14.67
C SER A 209 7.08 -14.77 14.30
N SER A 210 7.24 -14.46 13.01
CA SER A 210 8.12 -13.38 12.56
C SER A 210 7.50 -12.01 12.91
N PRO A 211 8.28 -11.02 13.38
CA PRO A 211 7.81 -9.64 13.48
C PRO A 211 7.27 -9.09 12.15
N GLY A 212 7.82 -9.56 11.03
CA GLY A 212 7.34 -9.26 9.68
C GLY A 212 6.28 -10.24 9.17
N HIS A 213 5.51 -10.90 10.03
CA HIS A 213 4.43 -11.76 9.58
C HIS A 213 3.28 -10.90 9.01
N HIS A 214 2.93 -11.10 7.75
CA HIS A 214 1.91 -10.31 7.03
C HIS A 214 0.49 -10.88 7.17
N GLY A 215 0.36 -12.04 7.80
CA GLY A 215 -0.86 -12.85 7.76
C GLY A 215 -0.75 -13.97 6.73
N ARG A 216 -1.47 -15.06 6.98
CA ARG A 216 -1.54 -16.18 6.04
C ARG A 216 -2.38 -15.79 4.83
N SER A 217 -2.11 -16.37 3.67
CA SER A 217 -2.77 -16.00 2.42
C SER A 217 -4.31 -16.02 2.50
N TYR A 218 -4.89 -17.00 3.20
CA TYR A 218 -6.34 -17.08 3.41
C TYR A 218 -6.90 -16.00 4.38
N GLN A 219 -6.07 -15.51 5.32
CA GLN A 219 -6.43 -14.40 6.20
C GLN A 219 -6.47 -13.09 5.42
N ARG A 220 -5.52 -12.91 4.49
CA ARG A 220 -5.46 -11.78 3.56
C ARG A 220 -6.67 -11.78 2.62
N ARG A 221 -7.01 -12.93 2.01
CA ARG A 221 -8.26 -13.09 1.22
C ARG A 221 -9.52 -12.69 2.00
N SER A 222 -9.66 -13.17 3.25
CA SER A 222 -10.79 -12.81 4.11
C SER A 222 -10.83 -11.31 4.41
N ALA A 223 -9.67 -10.69 4.62
CA ALA A 223 -9.57 -9.25 4.85
C ALA A 223 -10.05 -8.44 3.64
N VAL A 224 -9.64 -8.81 2.42
CA VAL A 224 -10.11 -8.11 1.22
C VAL A 224 -11.61 -8.30 1.01
N ARG A 225 -12.15 -9.50 1.26
CA ARG A 225 -13.59 -9.76 1.22
C ARG A 225 -14.36 -8.91 2.22
N LEU A 226 -13.90 -8.85 3.47
CA LEU A 226 -14.51 -7.97 4.47
C LEU A 226 -14.48 -6.51 4.01
N GLY A 227 -13.34 -6.04 3.51
CA GLY A 227 -13.19 -4.71 2.93
C GLY A 227 -14.18 -4.38 1.82
N PHE A 228 -14.33 -5.31 0.86
CA PHE A 228 -15.29 -5.17 -0.23
C PHE A 228 -16.73 -5.08 0.28
N LEU A 229 -17.12 -5.90 1.26
CA LEU A 229 -18.44 -5.83 1.88
C LEU A 229 -18.64 -4.49 2.61
N LEU A 230 -17.65 -4.01 3.36
CA LEU A 230 -17.69 -2.70 4.01
C LEU A 230 -17.85 -1.56 2.99
N GLY A 231 -17.29 -1.70 1.78
CA GLY A 231 -17.39 -0.71 0.70
C GLY A 231 -18.81 -0.51 0.16
N ALA A 232 -19.77 -1.37 0.52
CA ALA A 232 -21.19 -1.10 0.27
C ALA A 232 -21.72 0.10 1.08
N TYR A 233 -20.98 0.54 2.10
CA TYR A 233 -21.29 1.67 2.96
C TYR A 233 -20.24 2.77 2.80
N ASP A 234 -20.64 4.01 3.10
CA ASP A 234 -19.77 5.18 3.05
C ASP A 234 -19.10 5.38 4.42
N LEU A 235 -17.87 4.90 4.54
CA LEU A 235 -17.03 4.97 5.72
C LEU A 235 -15.83 5.89 5.44
N ASP A 236 -15.52 6.77 6.38
CA ASP A 236 -14.22 7.43 6.44
C ASP A 236 -13.16 6.48 7.01
N ALA A 237 -11.89 6.91 7.06
CA ALA A 237 -10.79 6.06 7.50
C ALA A 237 -10.95 5.57 8.96
N ALA A 238 -11.47 6.43 9.85
CA ALA A 238 -11.69 6.08 11.26
C ALA A 238 -12.82 5.07 11.43
N SER A 239 -13.93 5.29 10.74
CA SER A 239 -15.07 4.38 10.74
C SER A 239 -14.70 3.03 10.10
N PHE A 240 -13.86 3.04 9.06
CA PHE A 240 -13.34 1.82 8.44
C PHE A 240 -12.48 1.02 9.42
N ASP A 241 -11.43 1.62 10.01
CA ASP A 241 -10.53 0.95 10.98
C ASP A 241 -11.34 0.28 12.10
N TYR A 242 -12.26 1.02 12.73
CA TYR A 242 -13.11 0.47 13.78
C TYR A 242 -13.94 -0.72 13.30
N ASN A 243 -14.67 -0.56 12.19
CA ASN A 243 -15.58 -1.60 11.71
C ASN A 243 -14.80 -2.83 11.23
N PHE A 244 -13.69 -2.62 10.51
CA PHE A 244 -12.83 -3.68 10.03
C PHE A 244 -12.38 -4.58 11.19
N PHE A 245 -11.79 -4.02 12.24
CA PHE A 245 -11.34 -4.83 13.37
C PHE A 245 -12.47 -5.37 14.24
N TYR A 246 -13.60 -4.66 14.35
CA TYR A 246 -14.78 -5.15 15.04
C TYR A 246 -15.26 -6.48 14.43
N TYR A 247 -15.37 -6.56 13.10
CA TYR A 247 -15.80 -7.78 12.42
C TYR A 247 -14.68 -8.80 12.24
N TYR A 248 -13.45 -8.37 11.90
CA TYR A 248 -12.34 -9.29 11.67
C TYR A 248 -11.94 -10.05 12.94
N ASN A 249 -11.96 -9.39 14.12
CA ASN A 249 -11.79 -10.09 15.39
C ASN A 249 -12.96 -11.03 15.70
N GLY A 250 -14.17 -10.66 15.28
CA GLY A 250 -15.33 -11.56 15.29
C GLY A 250 -15.07 -12.84 14.52
N VAL A 251 -14.56 -12.73 13.29
CA VAL A 251 -14.17 -13.85 12.41
C VAL A 251 -12.98 -14.64 12.96
N LEU A 252 -12.03 -13.98 13.64
CA LEU A 252 -10.88 -14.67 14.26
C LEU A 252 -11.29 -15.47 15.50
N ASN A 253 -12.09 -14.88 16.39
CA ASN A 253 -12.32 -15.35 17.75
C ASN A 253 -13.73 -15.87 18.01
N GLY A 254 -14.59 -15.96 16.97
CA GLY A 254 -16.00 -16.33 17.07
C GLY A 254 -16.81 -15.39 17.97
N THR A 255 -16.30 -14.19 18.26
CA THR A 255 -16.87 -13.27 19.25
C THR A 255 -16.59 -11.82 18.88
N TYR A 256 -17.65 -11.00 18.85
CA TYR A 256 -17.55 -9.55 18.67
C TYR A 256 -17.27 -8.91 20.04
N LYS A 257 -16.05 -9.10 20.55
CA LYS A 257 -15.64 -8.70 21.92
C LYS A 257 -15.37 -7.20 22.09
N GLN A 258 -15.53 -6.39 21.05
CA GLN A 258 -15.35 -4.95 21.14
C GLN A 258 -16.65 -4.27 21.56
N GLU A 259 -16.55 -3.30 22.48
CA GLU A 259 -17.67 -2.43 22.81
C GLU A 259 -18.10 -1.64 21.57
N LYS A 260 -19.41 -1.45 21.43
CA LYS A 260 -19.97 -0.68 20.31
C LYS A 260 -19.57 0.78 20.47
N SER A 261 -18.79 1.30 19.52
CA SER A 261 -18.42 2.71 19.45
C SER A 261 -19.47 3.55 18.73
N GLU A 262 -19.22 4.86 18.62
CA GLU A 262 -20.00 5.78 17.80
C GLU A 262 -20.01 5.43 16.29
N PHE A 263 -19.01 4.66 15.82
CA PHE A 263 -18.93 4.17 14.44
C PHE A 263 -19.77 2.90 14.19
N PHE A 264 -20.46 2.38 15.21
CA PHE A 264 -21.33 1.21 15.05
C PHE A 264 -22.61 1.57 14.30
N ASN A 265 -22.85 0.89 13.18
CA ASN A 265 -24.08 1.01 12.41
C ASN A 265 -24.88 -0.33 12.44
N PRO A 266 -26.13 -0.35 12.95
CA PRO A 266 -26.93 -1.57 13.03
C PRO A 266 -27.26 -2.23 11.68
N GLU A 267 -27.44 -1.43 10.62
CA GLU A 267 -27.71 -1.96 9.27
C GLU A 267 -26.46 -2.59 8.68
N LEU A 268 -25.31 -1.94 8.86
CA LEU A 268 -24.01 -2.49 8.50
C LEU A 268 -23.72 -3.79 9.26
N ASP A 269 -23.97 -3.83 10.58
CA ASP A 269 -23.78 -5.03 11.40
C ASP A 269 -24.68 -6.18 10.92
N LYS A 270 -25.95 -5.91 10.62
CA LYS A 270 -26.85 -6.91 10.04
C LYS A 270 -26.33 -7.42 8.70
N TYR A 271 -25.84 -6.53 7.83
CA TYR A 271 -25.27 -6.88 6.53
C TYR A 271 -24.01 -7.73 6.68
N ILE A 272 -22.99 -7.28 7.42
CA ILE A 272 -21.75 -8.06 7.58
C ILE A 272 -22.01 -9.41 8.29
N ARG A 273 -22.95 -9.46 9.24
CA ARG A 273 -23.35 -10.72 9.89
C ARG A 273 -23.93 -11.75 8.93
N SER A 274 -24.59 -11.34 7.84
CA SER A 274 -25.08 -12.31 6.86
C SER A 274 -23.94 -13.04 6.13
N TYR A 275 -22.71 -12.49 6.15
CA TYR A 275 -21.52 -13.07 5.53
C TYR A 275 -20.54 -13.67 6.54
N THR A 276 -20.85 -13.73 7.84
CA THR A 276 -19.87 -14.17 8.86
C THR A 276 -19.37 -15.60 8.63
N LYS A 277 -20.26 -16.53 8.28
CA LYS A 277 -19.86 -17.92 7.96
C LYS A 277 -18.97 -17.99 6.73
N GLU A 278 -19.25 -17.17 5.72
CA GLU A 278 -18.43 -17.07 4.51
C GLU A 278 -17.02 -16.55 4.85
N LEU A 279 -16.94 -15.44 5.58
CA LEU A 279 -15.68 -14.84 6.03
C LEU A 279 -14.87 -15.80 6.91
N GLU A 280 -15.51 -16.58 7.79
CA GLU A 280 -14.88 -17.62 8.61
C GLU A 280 -14.30 -18.75 7.77
N ARG A 281 -15.05 -19.27 6.79
CA ARG A 281 -14.56 -20.30 5.85
C ARG A 281 -13.34 -19.82 5.09
N ILE A 282 -13.39 -18.60 4.53
CA ILE A 282 -12.25 -18.00 3.83
C ILE A 282 -11.06 -17.90 4.80
N LYS A 283 -11.27 -17.34 6.00
CA LYS A 283 -10.23 -17.11 7.00
C LYS A 283 -9.65 -18.40 7.61
N ASN A 284 -10.28 -19.55 7.44
CA ASN A 284 -9.76 -20.84 7.88
C ASN A 284 -9.14 -21.65 6.73
N GLY A 285 -9.20 -21.17 5.49
CA GLY A 285 -8.77 -21.92 4.31
C GLY A 285 -9.72 -23.07 3.94
N GLU A 286 -11.00 -22.98 4.35
CA GLU A 286 -12.05 -23.97 4.09
C GLU A 286 -12.86 -23.68 2.82
N MET A 287 -12.58 -22.56 2.16
CA MET A 287 -13.15 -22.19 0.87
C MET A 287 -12.12 -22.47 -0.22
N THR A 288 -12.52 -23.17 -1.27
CA THR A 288 -11.64 -23.42 -2.42
C THR A 288 -11.42 -22.13 -3.22
N ASP A 289 -10.42 -22.14 -4.10
CA ASP A 289 -10.21 -21.04 -5.04
C ASP A 289 -11.45 -20.81 -5.90
N GLU A 290 -11.99 -21.87 -6.51
CA GLU A 290 -13.18 -21.81 -7.36
C GLU A 290 -14.38 -21.19 -6.62
N GLU A 291 -14.68 -21.64 -5.40
CA GLU A 291 -15.75 -21.05 -4.58
C GLU A 291 -15.52 -19.55 -4.30
N TYR A 292 -14.27 -19.16 -4.08
CA TYR A 292 -13.91 -17.77 -3.78
C TYR A 292 -14.01 -16.86 -5.02
N PHE A 293 -13.63 -17.36 -6.20
CA PHE A 293 -13.74 -16.64 -7.47
C PHE A 293 -15.21 -16.47 -7.93
N GLU A 294 -16.13 -17.29 -7.41
CA GLU A 294 -17.56 -17.24 -7.72
C GLU A 294 -18.41 -16.45 -6.69
N LEU A 295 -17.78 -15.83 -5.68
CA LEU A 295 -18.51 -15.00 -4.73
C LEU A 295 -19.11 -13.75 -5.40
N ASP A 296 -20.32 -13.38 -4.96
CA ASP A 296 -21.01 -12.14 -5.33
C ASP A 296 -20.72 -10.97 -4.39
#